data_AF-A0A382CRT3-F1
#
_entry.id   AF-A0A382CRT3-F1
#
_cell.length_a   1.000
_cell.length_b   1.000
_cell.length_c   1.000
_cell.angle_alpha   90.00
_cell.angle_beta   90.00
_cell.angle_gamma   90.00
#
_symmetry.space_group_name_H-M   'P 1'
#
loop_
_entity.id
_entity.type
_entity.pdbx_description
1 polymer ?
#
loop_
_entity_poly.entity_id
_entity_poly.type
_entity_poly.pdbx_seq_one_letter_code
_entity_poly.pdbx_strand_id
1 'polypeptide(L)'
;MGTQGQPKDVVILSGNRTAFGTFGGSLKGFTATDLGVLSSVAAIEAADLVPDEIDHTFFGNALQTSSDAMYLARHVALRSGVPQERPALTINRLCGSGFEA
;
A
#
# COMPACT_ATOMS: atom_id res chain seq x y z
N MET A 1 20.85 15.50 -5.12
CA MET A 1 20.73 14.06 -4.82
C MET A 1 21.45 13.78 -3.50
N GLY A 2 20.87 14.18 -2.36
CA GLY A 2 21.60 14.30 -1.08
C GLY A 2 21.65 13.04 -0.20
N THR A 3 21.15 11.90 -0.69
CA THR A 3 20.97 10.68 0.11
C THR A 3 21.70 9.45 -0.44
N GLN A 4 22.36 9.53 -1.59
CA GLN A 4 23.17 8.42 -2.10
C GLN A 4 24.47 8.34 -1.29
N GLY A 5 24.67 7.24 -0.54
CA GLY A 5 25.96 6.90 0.07
C GLY A 5 26.09 7.14 1.58
N GLN A 6 25.04 7.53 2.29
CA GLN A 6 25.03 7.54 3.76
C GLN A 6 24.33 6.27 4.26
N PRO A 7 24.95 5.45 5.14
CA PRO A 7 24.28 4.29 5.73
C PRO A 7 23.20 4.81 6.67
N LYS A 8 21.99 4.98 6.15
CA LYS A 8 20.80 5.20 6.96
C LYS A 8 20.19 3.85 7.25
N ASP A 9 19.99 3.57 8.54
CA ASP A 9 19.24 2.40 8.95
C ASP A 9 17.80 2.51 8.42
N VAL A 10 17.29 1.38 7.91
CA VAL A 10 15.89 1.23 7.51
C VAL A 10 15.19 0.49 8.63
N VAL A 11 14.13 1.08 9.17
CA VAL A 11 13.35 0.51 10.26
C VAL A 11 11.89 0.34 9.85
N ILE A 12 11.22 -0.66 10.40
CA ILE A 12 9.79 -0.90 10.21
C ILE A 12 9.06 -0.31 11.40
N LEU A 13 8.22 0.72 11.18
CA LEU A 13 7.47 1.37 12.25
C LEU A 13 6.21 0.59 12.61
N SER A 14 5.50 0.04 11.62
CA SER A 14 4.29 -0.76 11.82
C SER A 14 4.05 -1.75 10.66
N GLY A 15 3.07 -2.63 10.84
CA GLY A 15 2.64 -3.58 9.81
C GLY A 15 1.27 -4.15 10.13
N ASN A 16 0.27 -3.83 9.30
CA ASN A 16 -1.11 -4.26 9.47
C ASN A 16 -1.61 -4.96 8.21
N ARG A 17 -2.56 -5.87 8.38
CA ARG A 17 -3.20 -6.59 7.27
C ARG A 17 -4.67 -6.81 7.54
N THR A 18 -5.44 -6.99 6.47
CA THR A 18 -6.80 -7.53 6.57
C THR A 18 -6.77 -9.03 6.92
N ALA A 19 -7.94 -9.60 7.19
CA ALA A 19 -8.10 -11.06 7.22
C ALA A 19 -7.87 -11.65 5.81
N PHE A 20 -7.44 -12.92 5.75
CA PHE A 20 -7.40 -13.68 4.51
C PHE A 20 -8.79 -14.27 4.25
N GLY A 21 -9.42 -13.86 3.16
CA GLY A 21 -10.71 -14.41 2.72
C GLY A 21 -10.54 -15.69 1.90
N THR A 22 -11.54 -16.55 1.94
CA THR A 22 -11.69 -17.65 0.97
C THR A 22 -12.38 -17.17 -0.30
N PHE A 23 -12.18 -17.87 -1.40
CA PHE A 23 -12.82 -17.54 -2.68
C PHE A 23 -14.35 -17.55 -2.54
N GLY A 24 -15.01 -16.45 -2.94
CA GLY A 24 -16.46 -16.27 -2.79
C GLY A 24 -16.96 -16.10 -1.34
N GLY A 25 -16.05 -15.93 -0.37
CA GLY A 25 -16.37 -15.83 1.05
C GLY A 25 -16.79 -14.43 1.52
N SER A 26 -16.50 -14.14 2.79
CA SER A 26 -16.94 -12.91 3.48
C SER A 26 -16.41 -11.61 2.88
N LEU A 27 -15.23 -11.64 2.24
CA LEU A 27 -14.59 -10.45 1.67
C LEU A 27 -14.93 -10.21 0.19
N LYS A 28 -15.83 -11.00 -0.42
CA LYS A 28 -16.14 -10.90 -1.86
C LYS A 28 -16.67 -9.55 -2.32
N GLY A 29 -17.21 -8.74 -1.40
CA GLY A 29 -17.75 -7.41 -1.69
C GLY A 29 -16.71 -6.30 -1.73
N PHE A 30 -15.45 -6.60 -1.39
CA PHE A 30 -14.36 -5.63 -1.39
C PHE A 30 -13.48 -5.81 -2.62
N THR A 31 -13.03 -4.70 -3.22
CA THR A 31 -11.96 -4.71 -4.22
C THR A 31 -10.60 -4.87 -3.55
N ALA A 32 -9.57 -5.21 -4.33
CA ALA A 32 -8.19 -5.22 -3.83
C ALA A 32 -7.76 -3.82 -3.32
N THR A 33 -8.21 -2.75 -3.99
CA THR A 33 -7.98 -1.37 -3.54
C THR A 33 -8.61 -1.12 -2.17
N ASP A 34 -9.86 -1.54 -1.96
CA ASP A 34 -10.55 -1.33 -0.67
C ASP A 34 -9.81 -2.01 0.49
N LEU A 35 -9.38 -3.26 0.28
CA LEU A 35 -8.61 -3.99 1.28
C LEU A 35 -7.24 -3.34 1.54
N GLY A 36 -6.58 -2.83 0.49
CA GLY A 36 -5.32 -2.09 0.59
C GLY A 36 -5.47 -0.78 1.37
N VAL A 37 -6.57 -0.06 1.20
CA VAL A 37 -6.89 1.15 1.98
C VAL A 37 -7.09 0.81 3.44
N LEU A 38 -7.89 -0.21 3.75
CA LEU A 38 -8.14 -0.62 5.14
C LEU A 38 -6.84 -0.99 5.86
N SER A 39 -5.95 -1.76 5.21
CA SER A 39 -4.66 -2.10 5.82
C SER A 39 -3.73 -0.89 5.95
N SER A 40 -3.74 0.03 4.98
CA SER A 40 -2.87 1.22 4.99
C SER A 40 -3.25 2.18 6.10
N VAL A 41 -4.52 2.52 6.24
CA VAL A 41 -5.01 3.41 7.30
C VAL A 41 -4.63 2.85 8.68
N ALA A 42 -4.85 1.55 8.90
CA ALA A 42 -4.49 0.90 10.15
C ALA A 42 -2.97 0.88 10.41
N ALA A 43 -2.14 0.72 9.37
CA ALA A 43 -0.69 0.76 9.50
C ALA A 43 -0.18 2.18 9.82
N ILE A 44 -0.74 3.21 9.16
CA ILE A 44 -0.39 4.62 9.40
C ILE A 44 -0.73 5.00 10.84
N GLU A 45 -1.93 4.66 11.30
CA GLU A 45 -2.36 4.90 12.69
C GLU A 45 -1.47 4.17 13.69
N ALA A 46 -1.14 2.89 13.44
CA ALA A 46 -0.27 2.10 14.32
C ALA A 46 1.18 2.60 14.36
N ALA A 47 1.62 3.34 13.32
CA ALA A 47 2.94 3.97 13.26
C ALA A 47 2.97 5.36 13.92
N ASP A 48 1.83 5.87 14.40
CA ASP A 48 1.67 7.24 14.95
C ASP A 48 2.15 8.32 13.96
N LEU A 49 1.83 8.13 12.68
CA LEU A 49 2.18 9.06 11.60
C LEU A 49 0.96 9.84 11.11
N VAL A 50 1.18 11.06 10.64
CA VAL A 50 0.20 11.74 9.79
C VAL A 50 0.47 11.45 8.31
N PRO A 51 -0.57 11.36 7.44
CA PRO A 51 -0.37 11.00 6.03
C PRO A 51 0.58 11.92 5.25
N ASP A 52 0.75 13.18 5.67
CA ASP A 52 1.65 14.16 5.06
C ASP A 52 3.14 13.77 5.16
N GLU A 53 3.49 12.92 6.12
CA GLU A 53 4.85 12.39 6.33
C GLU A 53 5.20 11.27 5.35
N ILE A 54 4.23 10.75 4.60
CA ILE A 54 4.48 9.70 3.59
C ILE A 54 5.05 10.32 2.33
N ASP A 55 6.31 10.00 2.03
CA ASP A 55 6.97 10.49 0.82
C ASP A 55 6.62 9.68 -0.44
N HIS A 56 6.48 8.35 -0.32
CA HIS A 56 6.22 7.43 -1.44
C HIS A 56 5.31 6.29 -0.98
N THR A 57 4.47 5.79 -1.88
CA THR A 57 3.61 4.62 -1.62
C THR A 57 3.86 3.50 -2.63
N PHE A 58 4.19 2.30 -2.16
CA PHE A 58 4.37 1.12 -2.99
C PHE A 58 3.32 0.08 -2.63
N PHE A 59 2.70 -0.55 -3.65
CA PHE A 59 1.77 -1.66 -3.43
C PHE A 59 2.00 -2.78 -4.43
N GLY A 60 2.09 -4.01 -3.93
CA GLY A 60 2.09 -5.21 -4.75
C GLY A 60 0.68 -5.56 -5.24
N ASN A 61 0.50 -5.73 -6.55
CA ASN A 61 -0.74 -6.26 -7.11
C ASN A 61 -0.48 -7.09 -8.37
N ALA A 62 -0.70 -8.41 -8.26
CA ALA A 62 -0.43 -9.36 -9.35
C ALA A 62 -1.54 -9.38 -10.42
N LEU A 63 -2.80 -9.25 -10.00
CA LEU A 63 -3.99 -9.33 -10.86
C LEU A 63 -4.85 -8.08 -10.71
N GLN A 64 -5.07 -7.42 -11.84
CA GLN A 64 -5.76 -6.15 -11.97
C GLN A 64 -7.26 -6.41 -12.18
N THR A 65 -8.04 -6.56 -11.10
CA THR A 65 -9.41 -7.11 -11.15
C THR A 65 -10.55 -6.09 -10.98
N SER A 66 -10.24 -4.84 -10.67
CA SER A 66 -11.21 -3.73 -10.57
C SER A 66 -10.88 -2.62 -11.57
N SER A 67 -11.85 -1.74 -11.83
CA SER A 67 -11.71 -0.63 -12.80
C SER A 67 -10.59 0.35 -12.44
N ASP A 68 -10.26 0.46 -11.15
CA ASP A 68 -9.22 1.31 -10.59
C ASP A 68 -7.92 0.55 -10.29
N ALA A 69 -7.87 -0.78 -10.53
CA ALA A 69 -6.73 -1.61 -10.15
C ALA A 69 -5.45 -1.19 -10.89
N MET A 70 -5.55 -0.74 -12.15
CA MET A 70 -4.41 -0.37 -12.99
C MET A 70 -3.47 0.63 -12.31
N TYR A 71 -3.98 1.43 -11.37
CA TYR A 71 -3.15 2.25 -10.49
C TYR A 71 -3.50 2.10 -9.00
N LEU A 72 -3.65 0.84 -8.53
CA LEU A 72 -4.06 0.50 -7.18
C LEU A 72 -3.24 1.22 -6.11
N ALA A 73 -1.91 1.25 -6.23
CA ALA A 73 -1.05 1.94 -5.26
C ALA A 73 -1.44 3.41 -5.06
N ARG A 74 -1.81 4.08 -6.16
CA ARG A 74 -2.22 5.48 -6.14
C ARG A 74 -3.59 5.67 -5.52
N HIS A 75 -4.54 4.79 -5.84
CA HIS A 75 -5.86 4.84 -5.21
C HIS A 75 -5.79 4.54 -3.72
N VAL A 76 -4.92 3.61 -3.30
CA VAL A 76 -4.68 3.32 -1.89
C VAL A 76 -4.08 4.53 -1.18
N ALA A 77 -3.03 5.15 -1.73
CA ALA A 77 -2.40 6.33 -1.16
C ALA A 77 -3.42 7.46 -0.92
N LEU A 78 -4.14 7.86 -1.98
CA LEU A 78 -5.10 8.97 -1.93
C LEU A 78 -6.24 8.71 -0.93
N ARG A 79 -6.78 7.49 -0.92
CA ARG A 79 -7.87 7.10 -0.01
C ARG A 79 -7.41 6.90 1.44
N SER A 80 -6.10 6.77 1.67
CA SER A 80 -5.48 6.72 2.99
C SER A 80 -5.03 8.11 3.51
N GLY A 81 -5.34 9.17 2.76
CA GLY A 81 -5.04 10.55 3.14
C GLY A 81 -3.68 11.07 2.66
N VAL A 82 -2.89 10.27 1.94
CA VAL A 82 -1.58 10.71 1.43
C VAL A 82 -1.78 11.84 0.40
N PRO A 83 -1.02 12.95 0.49
CA PRO A 83 -1.19 14.10 -0.41
C PRO A 83 -1.07 13.77 -1.89
N GLN A 84 -1.77 14.54 -2.72
CA GLN A 84 -1.86 14.28 -4.16
C GLN A 84 -0.51 14.38 -4.87
N GLU A 85 0.39 15.25 -4.42
CA GLU A 85 1.72 15.42 -5.00
C GLU A 85 2.67 14.25 -4.71
N ARG A 86 2.34 13.35 -3.76
CA ARG A 86 3.20 12.22 -3.39
C ARG A 86 3.11 11.09 -4.42
N PRO A 87 4.24 10.58 -4.95
CA PRO A 87 4.24 9.51 -5.93
C PRO A 87 3.80 8.16 -5.34
N ALA A 88 3.27 7.30 -6.22
CA ALA A 88 2.93 5.92 -5.89
C ALA A 88 3.37 4.97 -7.01
N LEU A 89 3.65 3.70 -6.68
CA LEU A 89 4.03 2.69 -7.65
C LEU A 89 3.33 1.36 -7.35
N THR A 90 2.62 0.83 -8.35
CA THR A 90 2.10 -0.55 -8.32
C THR A 90 3.17 -1.49 -8.85
N ILE A 91 3.55 -2.51 -8.06
CA ILE A 91 4.55 -3.51 -8.42
C ILE A 91 3.87 -4.83 -8.76
N ASN A 92 4.31 -5.47 -9.84
CA ASN A 92 3.89 -6.81 -10.20
C ASN A 92 5.11 -7.72 -10.39
N ARG A 93 5.36 -8.56 -9.38
CA ARG A 93 6.32 -9.66 -9.38
C ARG A 93 5.62 -10.97 -9.02
N LEU A 94 4.41 -11.18 -9.56
CA LEU A 94 3.53 -12.31 -9.21
C LEU A 94 3.39 -12.48 -7.68
N CYS A 95 3.61 -13.69 -7.15
CA CYS A 95 3.55 -13.97 -5.72
C CYS A 95 4.55 -13.15 -4.89
N GLY A 96 5.63 -12.64 -5.49
CA GLY A 96 6.64 -11.81 -4.84
C GLY A 96 6.32 -10.31 -4.80
N SER A 97 5.19 -9.86 -5.37
CA SER A 97 4.87 -8.43 -5.50
C SER A 97 4.83 -7.69 -4.15
N GLY A 98 4.36 -8.34 -3.09
CA GLY A 98 4.26 -7.73 -1.76
C GLY A 98 5.59 -7.68 -0.99
N PHE A 99 6.60 -8.45 -1.40
CA PHE A 99 7.94 -8.39 -0.80
C PHE A 99 8.87 -7.43 -1.57
N GLU A 100 8.62 -7.25 -2.86
CA GLU A 100 9.33 -6.28 -3.70
C GLU A 100 8.88 -4.82 -3.42
N ALA A 101 7.65 -4.65 -2.95
CA ALA A 101 7.06 -3.36 -2.59
C ALA A 101 7.54 -2.88 -1.22
#